data_AF-A0A133P3C4-F1
#
_entry.id   AF-A0A133P3C4-F1
#
_cell.length_a   1.000
_cell.length_b   1.000
_cell.length_c   1.000
_cell.angle_alpha   90.00
_cell.angle_beta   90.00
_cell.angle_gamma   90.00
#
_symmetry.space_group_name_H-M   'P 1'
#
loop_
_entity.id
_entity.type
_entity.pdbx_description
1 polymer ?
#
loop_
_entity_poly.entity_id
_entity_poly.type
_entity_poly.pdbx_seq_one_letter_code
_entity_poly.pdbx_strand_id
1 'polypeptide(L)'
;MDMIKDFLYSEMSIEELYKEVTFFINSDEIQKGEFEGNQYILKKMDKENFILYAEYEDKEGIVKDMSGTAQFIHKDKLIEIIEKYRQ
;
A
#
# COMPACT_ATOMS: atom_id res chain seq x y z
N MET A 1 -8.42 -3.15 -14.15
CA MET A 1 -7.06 -3.08 -13.57
C MET A 1 -7.09 -3.81 -12.26
N ASP A 2 -6.04 -4.57 -11.97
CA ASP A 2 -5.93 -5.31 -10.71
C ASP A 2 -5.07 -4.48 -9.77
N MET A 3 -5.72 -3.66 -8.93
CA MET A 3 -5.08 -2.67 -8.07
C MET A 3 -3.93 -3.25 -7.25
N ILE A 4 -4.11 -4.48 -6.76
CA ILE A 4 -3.09 -5.17 -5.99
C ILE A 4 -1.85 -5.46 -6.84
N LYS A 5 -2.01 -5.89 -8.09
CA LYS A 5 -0.86 -6.09 -8.99
C LYS A 5 -0.14 -4.78 -9.28
N ASP A 6 -0.89 -3.71 -9.51
CA ASP A 6 -0.33 -2.41 -9.82
C ASP A 6 0.43 -1.83 -8.61
N PHE A 7 -0.12 -1.96 -7.40
CA PHE A 7 0.55 -1.63 -6.13
C PHE A 7 1.85 -2.43 -5.93
N LEU A 8 1.82 -3.75 -6.17
CA LEU A 8 3.01 -4.58 -6.06
C LEU A 8 4.10 -4.11 -7.02
N TYR A 9 3.73 -3.79 -8.26
CA TYR A 9 4.69 -3.31 -9.25
C TYR A 9 5.25 -1.93 -8.89
N SER A 10 4.42 -0.96 -8.48
CA SER A 10 4.86 0.42 -8.23
C SER A 10 5.64 0.56 -6.93
N GLU A 11 5.21 -0.11 -5.86
CA GLU A 11 5.77 0.06 -4.53
C GLU A 11 6.72 -1.09 -4.16
N MET A 12 6.33 -2.34 -4.43
CA MET A 12 7.13 -3.48 -3.96
C MET A 12 8.33 -3.78 -4.85
N SER A 13 8.41 -3.27 -6.09
CA SER A 13 9.61 -3.40 -6.93
C SER A 13 10.81 -2.56 -6.46
N ILE A 14 10.56 -1.55 -5.60
CA ILE A 14 11.59 -0.64 -5.10
C ILE A 14 11.97 -1.09 -3.69
N GLU A 15 13.27 -1.34 -3.46
CA GLU A 15 13.75 -1.96 -2.22
C GLU A 15 13.51 -1.11 -0.97
N GLU A 16 13.61 0.21 -1.11
CA GLU A 16 13.34 1.17 -0.03
C GLU A 16 11.86 1.12 0.38
N LEU A 17 10.95 1.29 -0.56
CA LEU A 17 9.50 1.27 -0.31
C LEU A 17 9.02 -0.08 0.19
N TYR A 18 9.57 -1.19 -0.31
CA TYR A 18 9.29 -2.52 0.23
C TYR A 18 9.64 -2.65 1.71
N LYS A 19 10.81 -2.15 2.13
CA LYS A 19 11.22 -2.18 3.54
C LYS A 19 10.31 -1.31 4.40
N GLU A 20 9.96 -0.13 3.91
CA GLU A 20 9.08 0.79 4.63
C GLU A 20 7.66 0.24 4.79
N VAL A 21 7.06 -0.30 3.72
CA VAL A 21 5.75 -0.95 3.78
C VAL A 21 5.79 -2.16 4.70
N THR A 22 6.82 -3.00 4.61
CA THR A 22 6.96 -4.17 5.49
C THR A 22 7.08 -3.76 6.96
N PHE A 23 7.84 -2.71 7.25
CA PHE A 23 7.93 -2.13 8.60
C PHE A 23 6.57 -1.60 9.06
N PHE A 24 5.88 -0.82 8.23
CA PHE A 24 4.59 -0.23 8.54
C PHE A 24 3.50 -1.27 8.83
N ILE A 25 3.42 -2.32 8.02
CA ILE A 25 2.47 -3.43 8.19
C ILE A 25 2.74 -4.16 9.52
N ASN A 26 4.01 -4.44 9.82
CA ASN A 26 4.39 -5.26 10.96
C ASN A 26 4.57 -4.49 12.28
N SER A 27 4.64 -3.15 12.24
CA SER A 27 4.83 -2.34 13.45
C SER A 27 3.60 -2.38 14.36
N ASP A 28 3.79 -2.91 15.57
CA ASP A 28 2.80 -2.87 16.65
C ASP A 28 2.67 -1.49 17.32
N GLU A 29 3.69 -0.64 17.17
CA GLU A 29 3.72 0.74 17.67
C GLU A 29 2.77 1.63 16.85
N ILE A 30 2.64 1.33 15.55
CA ILE A 30 1.71 2.00 14.64
C ILE A 30 0.36 1.29 14.72
N GLN A 31 -0.51 1.80 15.60
CA GLN A 31 -1.89 1.31 15.74
C GLN A 31 -2.75 1.69 14.53
N LYS A 32 -2.56 2.90 14.00
CA LYS A 32 -3.25 3.47 12.82
C LYS A 32 -2.31 4.44 12.11
N GLY A 33 -2.47 4.61 10.81
CA GLY A 33 -1.67 5.56 10.04
C GLY A 33 -1.83 5.36 8.55
N GLU A 34 -1.11 6.16 7.77
CA GLU A 34 -1.05 6.06 6.32
C GLU A 34 0.43 5.95 5.92
N PHE A 35 0.72 4.99 5.05
CA PHE A 35 1.94 4.95 4.30
C PHE A 35 1.65 5.52 2.91
N GLU A 36 2.34 6.59 2.54
CA GLU A 36 2.24 7.24 1.24
C GLU A 36 3.39 6.75 0.35
N GLY A 37 3.06 5.90 -0.62
CA GLY A 37 4.01 5.41 -1.61
C GLY A 37 4.11 6.34 -2.83
N ASN A 38 4.60 5.80 -3.94
CA ASN A 38 4.69 6.56 -5.20
C ASN A 38 3.32 6.83 -5.81
N GLN A 39 2.46 5.81 -5.85
CA GLN A 39 1.16 5.89 -6.50
C GLN A 39 0.02 5.35 -5.62
N TYR A 40 0.34 4.83 -4.44
CA TYR A 40 -0.60 4.14 -3.59
C TYR A 40 -0.46 4.55 -2.14
N ILE A 41 -1.61 4.70 -1.50
CA ILE A 41 -1.74 4.87 -0.07
C ILE A 41 -2.13 3.53 0.55
N LEU A 42 -1.34 3.08 1.52
CA LEU A 42 -1.69 1.96 2.39
C LEU A 42 -2.09 2.51 3.76
N LYS A 43 -3.40 2.56 4.01
CA LYS A 43 -3.98 3.05 5.26
C LYS A 43 -4.17 1.89 6.24
N LYS A 44 -3.55 1.99 7.40
CA LYS A 44 -3.73 1.06 8.52
C LYS A 44 -4.88 1.53 9.41
N MET A 45 -5.96 0.75 9.44
CA MET A 45 -7.16 1.05 10.22
C MET A 45 -7.04 0.57 11.66
N ASP A 46 -6.35 -0.56 11.84
CA ASP A 46 -5.95 -1.17 13.10
C ASP A 46 -4.76 -2.12 12.84
N LYS A 47 -4.42 -2.97 13.82
CA LYS A 47 -3.29 -3.91 13.71
C LYS A 47 -3.40 -4.90 12.54
N GLU A 48 -4.61 -5.27 12.17
CA GLU A 48 -4.89 -6.38 11.26
C GLU A 48 -5.53 -5.91 9.94
N ASN A 49 -6.12 -4.71 9.91
CA ASN A 49 -6.95 -4.28 8.80
C ASN A 49 -6.37 -3.05 8.09
N PHE A 50 -6.27 -3.15 6.76
CA PHE A 50 -5.72 -2.13 5.89
C PHE A 50 -6.70 -1.75 4.77
N ILE A 51 -6.56 -0.52 4.28
CA ILE A 51 -7.23 -0.03 3.09
C ILE A 51 -6.15 0.43 2.12
N LEU A 52 -6.18 -0.09 0.89
CA LEU A 52 -5.28 0.28 -0.20
C LEU A 52 -6.06 1.08 -1.23
N TYR A 53 -5.52 2.20 -1.68
CA TYR A 53 -6.07 2.98 -2.79
C TYR A 53 -4.97 3.74 -3.53
N ALA A 54 -5.24 4.12 -4.77
CA ALA A 54 -4.30 4.91 -5.55
C ALA A 54 -4.42 6.39 -5.20
N GLU A 55 -3.28 7.06 -5.07
CA GLU A 55 -3.15 8.51 -5.03
C GLU A 55 -1.84 8.86 -5.74
N TYR A 56 -1.92 9.70 -6.76
CA TYR A 56 -0.73 10.08 -7.53
C TYR A 56 -0.87 11.47 -8.13
N GLU A 57 0.27 12.11 -8.36
CA GLU A 57 0.34 13.39 -9.07
C GLU A 57 0.39 13.13 -10.59
N ASP A 58 -0.48 13.79 -11.36
CA ASP A 58 -0.42 13.73 -12.82
C ASP A 58 0.69 14.62 -13.40
N LYS A 59 0.85 14.60 -14.72
CA LYS A 59 1.91 15.37 -15.41
C LYS A 59 1.79 16.89 -15.26
N GLU A 60 0.62 17.39 -14.84
CA GLU A 60 0.37 18.81 -14.62
C GLU A 60 0.52 19.21 -13.15
N GLY A 61 0.91 18.27 -12.29
CA GLY A 61 1.09 18.50 -10.85
C GLY A 61 -0.19 18.35 -10.04
N ILE A 62 -1.26 17.81 -10.63
CA ILE A 62 -2.55 17.69 -9.94
C ILE A 62 -2.64 16.32 -9.27
N VAL A 63 -2.82 16.33 -7.95
CA VAL A 63 -3.09 15.11 -7.17
C VAL A 63 -4.43 14.50 -7.60
N LYS A 64 -4.40 13.23 -7.97
CA LYS A 64 -5.55 12.39 -8.31
C LYS A 64 -5.81 11.43 -7.16
N ASP A 65 -6.86 11.71 -6.39
CA ASP A 65 -7.39 10.83 -5.35
C ASP A 65 -8.33 9.79 -5.99
N MET A 66 -8.00 8.51 -5.83
CA MET A 66 -8.80 7.38 -6.32
C MET A 66 -9.35 6.53 -5.15
N SER A 67 -9.52 7.10 -3.96
CA SER A 67 -10.08 6.46 -2.76
C SER A 67 -11.47 5.85 -2.98
N GLY A 68 -12.24 6.33 -3.95
CA GLY A 68 -13.50 5.71 -4.38
C GLY A 68 -13.35 4.28 -4.92
N THR A 69 -12.13 3.83 -5.20
CA THR A 69 -11.80 2.47 -5.67
C THR A 69 -11.08 1.63 -4.61
N ALA A 70 -11.04 2.11 -3.37
CA ALA A 70 -10.27 1.50 -2.30
C ALA A 70 -10.61 0.03 -2.06
N GLN A 71 -9.57 -0.75 -1.75
CA GLN A 71 -9.69 -2.16 -1.38
C GLN A 71 -9.37 -2.36 0.09
N PHE A 72 -10.24 -3.08 0.78
CA PHE A 72 -9.97 -3.55 2.13
C PHE A 72 -9.15 -4.84 2.08
N ILE A 73 -8.10 -4.94 2.89
CA ILE A 73 -7.23 -6.10 2.95
C ILE A 73 -6.78 -6.41 4.38
N HIS A 74 -6.85 -7.69 4.74
CA HIS A 74 -6.33 -8.18 6.01
C HIS A 74 -4.80 -8.30 5.95
N LYS A 75 -4.13 -8.07 7.09
CA LYS A 75 -2.67 -8.12 7.25
C LYS A 75 -2.06 -9.37 6.66
N ASP A 76 -2.52 -10.54 7.10
CA ASP A 76 -1.99 -11.83 6.63
C ASP A 76 -2.11 -11.98 5.11
N LYS A 77 -3.21 -11.48 4.54
CA LYS A 77 -3.44 -11.55 3.10
C LYS A 77 -2.50 -10.59 2.35
N LEU A 78 -2.28 -9.40 2.88
CA LEU A 78 -1.35 -8.43 2.31
C LEU A 78 0.09 -8.96 2.35
N ILE A 79 0.52 -9.52 3.48
CA ILE A 79 1.84 -10.15 3.62
C ILE A 79 2.00 -11.31 2.63
N GLU A 80 1.03 -12.23 2.58
CA GLU A 80 1.05 -13.37 1.65
C GLU A 80 1.24 -12.92 0.20
N ILE A 81 0.53 -11.85 -0.21
CA ILE A 81 0.59 -11.32 -1.57
C ILE A 81 1.94 -10.66 -1.87
N ILE A 82 2.47 -9.87 -0.92
CA ILE A 82 3.78 -9.20 -1.06
C ILE A 82 4.90 -10.24 -1.13
N GLU A 83 4.89 -11.25 -0.25
CA GLU A 83 5.92 -12.30 -0.22
C GLU A 83 5.91 -13.12 -1.51
N LYS A 84 4.73 -13.50 -2.02
CA LYS A 84 4.60 -14.20 -3.31
C LYS A 84 5.12 -13.39 -4.49
N TYR A 85 5.06 -12.06 -4.41
CA TYR A 85 5.58 -11.18 -5.46
C TYR A 85 7.10 -11.06 -5.44
N ARG A 86 7.72 -11.15 -4.27
CA ARG A 86 9.18 -11.01 -4.08
C ARG A 86 9.99 -12.30 -4.27
N GLN A 87 9.33 -13.45 -4.39
CA GLN A 87 9.94 -14.74 -4.72
C GLN A 87 10.29 -14.85 -6.21
#